data_AF-A0A928XC10-F1
#
_entry.id   AF-A0A928XC10-F1
#
_cell.length_a   1.000
_cell.length_b   1.000
_cell.length_c   1.000
_cell.angle_alpha   90.00
_cell.angle_beta   90.00
_cell.angle_gamma   90.00
#
_symmetry.space_group_name_H-M   'P 1'
#
loop_
_entity.id
_entity.type
_entity.pdbx_description
1 polymer ?
#
loop_
_entity_poly.entity_id
_entity_poly.type
_entity_poly.pdbx_seq_one_letter_code
_entity_poly.pdbx_strand_id
1 'polypeptide(L)'
;MRSQLWVIGVIAAWGAGADAAQADIIVDFEALTHGVPAGSAYAGVGLSFSGNAQGFVHRRAGGDARFSNNPSGDVVLGWSHDRSLFINAESGFVDEIGLHYSTRRRNTTLSLWSGENGTGDLLASFRLPRNDGRRHANWDEILVPFTGVARSVQLHGAPGAMTYLDDFSFTPAPLPGAMGLVAAGLACAAACRRRMRTV
;
A
#
# COMPACT_ATOMS: atom_id res chain seq x y z
N MET A 1 -55.51 -41.53 16.07
CA MET A 1 -54.14 -41.93 15.70
C MET A 1 -53.50 -40.83 14.88
N ARG A 2 -52.44 -40.21 15.44
CA ARG A 2 -51.27 -39.56 14.82
C ARG A 2 -51.47 -38.31 13.94
N SER A 3 -51.33 -37.17 14.62
CA SER A 3 -50.80 -35.88 14.16
C SER A 3 -49.41 -35.99 13.51
N GLN A 4 -49.18 -35.27 12.40
CA GLN A 4 -47.82 -34.99 11.90
C GLN A 4 -47.62 -33.48 11.74
N LEU A 5 -46.78 -32.93 12.62
CA LEU A 5 -46.19 -31.59 12.52
C LEU A 5 -45.05 -31.62 11.50
N TRP A 6 -45.07 -30.69 10.55
CA TRP A 6 -43.92 -30.40 9.70
C TRP A 6 -43.06 -29.33 10.38
N VAL A 7 -41.89 -29.73 10.89
CA VAL A 7 -40.86 -28.82 11.38
C VAL A 7 -40.06 -28.34 10.17
N ILE A 8 -40.21 -27.06 9.81
CA ILE A 8 -39.34 -26.41 8.82
C ILE A 8 -38.13 -25.89 9.59
N GLY A 9 -37.01 -26.61 9.49
CA GLY A 9 -35.71 -26.16 10.01
C GLY A 9 -35.17 -25.03 9.14
N VAL A 10 -35.07 -23.83 9.69
CA VAL A 10 -34.29 -22.73 9.09
C VAL A 10 -32.83 -22.97 9.45
N ILE A 11 -32.04 -23.39 8.46
CA ILE A 11 -30.57 -23.39 8.57
C ILE A 11 -30.13 -21.93 8.41
N ALA A 12 -29.71 -21.31 9.51
CA ALA A 12 -28.99 -20.05 9.46
C ALA A 12 -27.62 -20.33 8.84
N ALA A 13 -27.45 -20.04 7.55
CA ALA A 13 -26.15 -19.98 6.93
C ALA A 13 -25.39 -18.80 7.54
N TRP A 14 -24.49 -19.10 8.49
CA TRP A 14 -23.37 -18.22 8.83
C TRP A 14 -22.50 -18.12 7.58
N GLY A 15 -22.79 -17.14 6.73
CA GLY A 15 -21.86 -16.72 5.69
C GLY A 15 -20.71 -16.02 6.38
N ALA A 16 -19.60 -16.73 6.59
CA ALA A 16 -18.29 -16.07 6.65
C ALA A 16 -18.19 -15.25 5.36
N GLY A 17 -18.14 -13.93 5.49
CA GLY A 17 -17.87 -13.06 4.35
C GLY A 17 -16.54 -13.51 3.76
N ALA A 18 -16.56 -14.02 2.53
CA ALA A 18 -15.35 -14.10 1.76
C ALA A 18 -14.96 -12.64 1.49
N ASP A 19 -13.95 -12.14 2.22
CA ASP A 19 -13.25 -10.93 1.79
C ASP A 19 -12.80 -11.19 0.36
N ALA A 20 -13.26 -10.36 -0.57
CA ALA A 20 -12.78 -10.42 -1.94
C ALA A 20 -11.28 -10.15 -1.87
N ALA A 21 -10.46 -11.16 -2.16
CA ALA A 21 -9.01 -11.02 -2.16
C ALA A 21 -8.66 -9.84 -3.09
N GLN A 22 -8.19 -8.75 -2.50
CA GLN A 22 -7.77 -7.57 -3.25
C GLN A 22 -6.42 -7.91 -3.87
N ALA A 23 -6.24 -7.63 -5.15
CA ALA A 23 -4.97 -7.90 -5.83
C ALA A 23 -3.90 -6.92 -5.36
N ASP A 24 -2.66 -7.39 -5.33
CA ASP A 24 -1.51 -6.53 -5.06
C ASP A 24 -1.37 -5.48 -6.15
N ILE A 25 -1.10 -4.25 -5.72
CA ILE A 25 -0.78 -3.11 -6.58
C ILE A 25 0.73 -2.92 -6.53
N ILE A 26 1.36 -2.69 -7.68
CA ILE A 26 2.78 -2.32 -7.78
C ILE A 26 2.88 -0.90 -8.32
N VAL A 27 3.69 -0.07 -7.67
CA VAL A 27 4.02 1.30 -8.07
C VAL A 27 5.50 1.37 -8.46
N ASP A 28 5.74 1.55 -9.75
CA ASP A 28 7.05 1.60 -10.41
C ASP A 28 7.70 3.00 -10.44
N PHE A 29 7.01 4.02 -9.94
CA PHE A 29 7.46 5.42 -9.93
C PHE A 29 7.67 6.10 -11.30
N GLU A 30 7.34 5.46 -12.42
CA GLU A 30 7.60 5.97 -13.77
C GLU A 30 6.77 7.20 -14.17
N ALA A 31 5.67 7.45 -13.46
CA ALA A 31 4.87 8.66 -13.65
C ALA A 31 5.48 9.92 -13.01
N LEU A 32 6.56 9.78 -12.23
CA LEU A 32 7.19 10.90 -11.54
C LEU A 32 8.10 11.72 -12.48
N THR A 33 8.13 13.02 -12.22
CA THR A 33 9.03 13.95 -12.92
C THR A 33 10.26 14.24 -12.06
N HIS A 34 11.41 14.39 -12.72
CA HIS A 34 12.68 14.67 -12.06
C HIS A 34 12.62 15.91 -11.15
N GLY A 35 12.96 15.74 -9.87
CA GLY A 35 13.02 16.82 -8.88
C GLY A 35 11.66 17.35 -8.42
N VAL A 36 10.56 16.79 -8.93
CA VAL A 36 9.21 17.16 -8.53
C VAL A 36 8.76 16.25 -7.38
N PRO A 37 8.20 16.81 -6.29
CA PRO A 37 7.62 16.01 -5.22
C PRO A 37 6.54 15.07 -5.74
N ALA A 38 6.56 13.81 -5.28
CA ALA A 38 5.57 12.81 -5.67
C ALA A 38 4.15 13.21 -5.25
N GLY A 39 3.99 13.81 -4.06
CA GLY A 39 2.72 14.39 -3.61
C GLY A 39 1.54 13.43 -3.78
N SER A 40 0.61 13.78 -4.66
CA SER A 40 -0.60 13.00 -4.98
C SER A 40 -0.54 12.30 -6.35
N ALA A 41 0.65 12.11 -6.95
CA ALA A 41 0.81 11.49 -8.26
C ALA A 41 0.18 10.08 -8.35
N TYR A 42 0.09 9.37 -7.23
CA TYR A 42 -0.48 8.03 -7.12
C TYR A 42 -1.82 8.01 -6.34
N ALA A 43 -2.53 9.14 -6.27
CA ALA A 43 -3.85 9.19 -5.63
C ALA A 43 -4.86 8.24 -6.29
N GLY A 44 -4.69 7.91 -7.58
CA GLY A 44 -5.53 6.94 -8.29
C GLY A 44 -5.43 5.51 -7.73
N VAL A 45 -4.36 5.18 -7.02
CA VAL A 45 -4.19 3.91 -6.27
C VAL A 45 -4.21 4.14 -4.75
N GLY A 46 -4.73 5.30 -4.31
CA GLY A 46 -4.91 5.62 -2.89
C GLY A 46 -3.65 6.06 -2.15
N LEU A 47 -2.54 6.35 -2.84
CA LEU A 47 -1.29 6.77 -2.21
C LEU A 47 -1.08 8.28 -2.23
N SER A 48 -0.46 8.78 -1.16
CA SER A 48 0.13 10.12 -1.12
C SER A 48 1.49 10.11 -0.43
N PHE A 49 2.35 11.07 -0.76
CA PHE A 49 3.74 11.12 -0.31
C PHE A 49 4.04 12.44 0.40
N SER A 50 4.94 12.39 1.38
CA SER A 50 5.47 13.60 2.00
C SER A 50 6.24 14.46 1.00
N GLY A 51 6.29 15.77 1.21
CA GLY A 51 6.84 16.74 0.25
C GLY A 51 8.35 16.60 -0.04
N ASN A 52 9.07 15.77 0.71
CA ASN A 52 10.48 15.43 0.49
C ASN A 52 10.70 14.14 -0.32
N ALA A 53 9.63 13.43 -0.69
CA ALA A 53 9.69 12.30 -1.61
C ALA A 53 9.62 12.83 -3.05
N GLN A 54 10.63 12.54 -3.87
CA GLN A 54 10.76 13.14 -5.21
C GLN A 54 11.09 12.07 -6.27
N GLY A 55 10.66 12.32 -7.51
CA GLY A 55 11.09 11.52 -8.65
C GLY A 55 12.54 11.81 -9.02
N PHE A 56 13.33 10.77 -9.27
CA PHE A 56 14.68 10.86 -9.80
C PHE A 56 14.76 10.11 -11.12
N VAL A 57 14.94 10.87 -12.21
CA VAL A 57 15.08 10.30 -13.56
C VAL A 57 16.56 10.03 -13.83
N HIS A 58 16.86 8.87 -14.38
CA HIS A 58 18.21 8.47 -14.73
C HIS A 58 18.83 9.41 -15.77
N ARG A 59 20.15 9.64 -15.68
CA ARG A 59 20.84 10.59 -16.57
C ARG A 59 20.71 10.29 -18.07
N ARG A 60 20.49 9.03 -18.44
CA ARG A 60 20.35 8.64 -19.85
C ARG A 60 18.94 8.89 -20.41
N ALA A 61 17.97 9.11 -19.52
CA ALA A 61 16.58 9.43 -19.84
C ALA A 61 16.26 10.92 -19.64
N GLY A 62 17.28 11.78 -19.52
CA GLY A 62 17.11 13.23 -19.44
C GLY A 62 17.07 13.82 -18.02
N GLY A 63 17.24 13.01 -16.97
CA GLY A 63 17.45 13.51 -15.60
C GLY A 63 18.93 13.72 -15.24
N ASP A 64 19.23 13.87 -13.95
CA ASP A 64 20.60 13.97 -13.43
C ASP A 64 21.03 12.75 -12.58
N ALA A 65 20.11 11.85 -12.29
CA ALA A 65 20.30 10.83 -11.29
C ALA A 65 21.28 9.75 -11.76
N ARG A 66 22.08 9.28 -10.82
CA ARG A 66 23.11 8.26 -11.05
C ARG A 66 22.78 7.03 -10.22
N PHE A 67 21.91 6.21 -10.78
CA PHE A 67 21.62 4.83 -10.41
C PHE A 67 21.73 3.93 -11.65
N SER A 68 21.72 2.62 -11.45
CA SER A 68 21.64 1.63 -12.54
C SER A 68 21.06 0.33 -12.00
N ASN A 69 20.60 -0.54 -12.90
CA ASN A 69 19.98 -1.83 -12.54
C ASN A 69 18.81 -1.67 -11.56
N ASN A 70 18.13 -0.52 -11.60
CA ASN A 70 16.86 -0.36 -10.94
C ASN A 70 15.87 -1.40 -11.50
N PRO A 71 14.98 -1.93 -10.65
CA PRO A 71 14.00 -2.94 -11.04
C PRO A 71 13.16 -2.55 -12.26
N SER A 72 12.74 -1.29 -12.34
CA SER A 72 11.79 -0.82 -13.35
C SER A 72 12.23 0.50 -13.99
N GLY A 73 12.00 0.62 -15.31
CA GLY A 73 12.12 1.86 -16.09
C GLY A 73 13.38 2.72 -15.85
N ASP A 74 13.18 4.04 -15.87
CA ASP A 74 14.24 5.06 -15.78
C ASP A 74 13.98 6.06 -14.64
N VAL A 75 12.97 5.85 -13.80
CA VAL A 75 12.55 6.75 -12.73
C VAL A 75 12.46 5.99 -11.41
N VAL A 76 12.96 6.59 -10.34
CA VAL A 76 12.88 6.01 -8.99
C VAL A 76 12.38 7.05 -8.00
N LEU A 77 11.72 6.62 -6.93
CA LEU A 77 11.42 7.51 -5.82
C LEU A 77 12.69 7.71 -4.99
N GLY A 78 13.01 8.95 -4.64
CA GLY A 78 14.16 9.26 -3.81
C GLY A 78 13.85 10.24 -2.69
N TRP A 79 14.62 10.15 -1.62
CA TRP A 79 14.54 11.07 -0.50
C TRP A 79 15.88 11.24 0.23
N SER A 80 16.12 12.46 0.68
CA SER A 80 17.27 12.82 1.52
C SER A 80 16.92 12.66 3.00
N HIS A 81 17.85 12.08 3.77
CA HIS A 81 17.64 11.71 5.17
C HIS A 81 17.62 12.90 6.16
N ASP A 82 17.46 14.14 5.68
CA ASP A 82 17.28 15.31 6.55
C ASP A 82 15.92 15.31 7.27
N ARG A 83 14.93 14.62 6.69
CA ARG A 83 13.59 14.44 7.24
C ARG A 83 13.10 13.03 6.92
N SER A 84 12.16 12.51 7.71
CA SER A 84 11.50 11.23 7.37
C SER A 84 10.70 11.39 6.08
N LEU A 85 10.68 10.36 5.24
CA LEU A 85 9.73 10.24 4.14
C LEU A 85 8.51 9.45 4.63
N PHE A 86 7.32 9.87 4.19
CA PHE A 86 6.07 9.16 4.42
C PHE A 86 5.41 8.77 3.09
N ILE A 87 4.92 7.54 3.05
CA ILE A 87 4.00 7.04 2.03
C ILE A 87 2.70 6.72 2.77
N ASN A 88 1.65 7.50 2.56
CA ASN A 88 0.35 7.32 3.18
C ASN A 88 -0.59 6.59 2.23
N ALA A 89 -1.47 5.75 2.77
CA ALA A 89 -2.54 5.09 2.03
C ALA A 89 -3.90 5.38 2.67
N GLU A 90 -4.83 5.88 1.87
CA GLU A 90 -6.17 6.29 2.34
C GLU A 90 -6.97 5.11 2.93
N SER A 91 -7.00 3.98 2.23
CA SER A 91 -7.59 2.73 2.72
C SER A 91 -6.68 2.02 3.72
N GLY A 92 -5.37 2.25 3.63
CA GLY A 92 -4.33 1.46 4.28
C GLY A 92 -3.91 0.23 3.49
N PHE A 93 -2.90 -0.45 4.01
CA PHE A 93 -2.29 -1.69 3.55
C PHE A 93 -2.67 -2.82 4.51
N VAL A 94 -2.74 -4.06 4.01
CA VAL A 94 -2.90 -5.28 4.82
C VAL A 94 -1.85 -6.32 4.44
N ASP A 95 -1.68 -7.32 5.32
CA ASP A 95 -0.84 -8.50 5.17
C ASP A 95 0.66 -8.24 5.03
N GLU A 96 1.09 -7.66 3.92
CA GLU A 96 2.49 -7.42 3.57
C GLU A 96 2.63 -6.19 2.67
N ILE A 97 3.78 -5.52 2.77
CA ILE A 97 4.26 -4.62 1.73
C ILE A 97 5.58 -5.14 1.16
N GLY A 98 5.82 -4.86 -0.12
CA GLY A 98 7.10 -5.08 -0.76
C GLY A 98 7.69 -3.79 -1.32
N LEU A 99 9.02 -3.74 -1.41
CA LEU A 99 9.71 -2.72 -2.19
C LEU A 99 11.13 -3.13 -2.52
N HIS A 100 11.66 -2.55 -3.58
CA HIS A 100 13.09 -2.54 -3.84
C HIS A 100 13.71 -1.26 -3.31
N TYR A 101 14.92 -1.36 -2.75
CA TYR A 101 15.63 -0.19 -2.26
C TYR A 101 17.11 -0.21 -2.60
N SER A 102 17.68 0.99 -2.69
CA SER A 102 19.11 1.22 -2.80
C SER A 102 19.54 2.35 -1.86
N THR A 103 20.22 2.01 -0.76
CA THR A 103 20.65 2.97 0.27
C THR A 103 22.15 2.93 0.54
N ARG A 104 22.74 4.12 0.71
CA ARG A 104 24.15 4.27 1.15
C ARG A 104 24.31 4.20 2.66
N ARG A 105 23.21 4.23 3.42
CA ARG A 105 23.24 4.34 4.88
C ARG A 105 22.99 2.99 5.52
N ARG A 106 23.67 2.75 6.64
CA ARG A 106 23.54 1.51 7.41
C ARG A 106 22.41 1.56 8.42
N ASN A 107 21.80 2.72 8.64
CA ASN A 107 20.82 2.99 9.69
C ASN A 107 19.49 3.54 9.12
N THR A 108 19.19 3.19 7.87
CA THR A 108 17.85 3.44 7.34
C THR A 108 16.88 2.45 7.97
N THR A 109 15.75 2.96 8.44
CA THR A 109 14.68 2.18 9.03
C THR A 109 13.40 2.44 8.24
N LEU A 110 12.69 1.37 7.93
CA LEU A 110 11.31 1.37 7.46
C LEU A 110 10.40 1.04 8.64
N SER A 111 9.33 1.80 8.81
CA SER A 111 8.33 1.55 9.86
C SER A 111 6.92 1.62 9.28
N LEU A 112 6.06 0.70 9.70
CA LEU A 112 4.64 0.66 9.32
C LEU A 112 3.80 1.13 10.48
N TRP A 113 2.90 2.07 10.22
CA TRP A 113 2.08 2.71 11.23
C TRP A 113 0.60 2.57 10.91
N SER A 114 -0.22 2.37 11.94
CA SER A 114 -1.68 2.26 11.79
C SER A 114 -2.36 3.59 11.45
N GLY A 115 -1.72 4.73 11.76
CA GLY A 115 -2.14 6.07 11.36
C GLY A 115 -1.31 6.63 10.20
N GLU A 116 -1.80 7.69 9.59
CA GLU A 116 -1.06 8.44 8.56
C GLU A 116 0.12 9.20 9.18
N ASN A 117 1.14 9.50 8.36
CA ASN A 117 2.29 10.33 8.75
C ASN A 117 3.02 9.83 10.01
N GLY A 118 3.11 8.51 10.20
CA GLY A 118 3.79 7.91 11.34
C GLY A 118 3.07 8.07 12.68
N THR A 119 1.73 8.17 12.66
CA THR A 119 0.90 8.27 13.88
C THR A 119 0.25 6.93 14.21
N GLY A 120 -0.33 6.83 15.42
CA GLY A 120 -0.96 5.60 15.90
C GLY A 120 0.05 4.55 16.37
N ASP A 121 -0.35 3.29 16.32
CA ASP A 121 0.48 2.15 16.71
C ASP A 121 1.48 1.77 15.62
N LEU A 122 2.70 1.44 16.03
CA LEU A 122 3.75 0.86 15.20
C LEU A 122 3.43 -0.63 14.97
N LEU A 123 3.18 -1.01 13.72
CA LEU A 123 2.79 -2.36 13.34
C LEU A 123 3.99 -3.23 12.95
N ALA A 124 4.99 -2.64 12.30
CA ALA A 124 6.24 -3.31 11.95
C ALA A 124 7.38 -2.30 11.86
N SER A 125 8.61 -2.77 12.05
CA SER A 125 9.81 -1.96 11.88
C SER A 125 10.96 -2.84 11.38
N PHE A 126 11.61 -2.39 10.32
CA PHE A 126 12.67 -3.11 9.65
C PHE A 126 13.86 -2.19 9.36
N ARG A 127 15.07 -2.68 9.60
CA ARG A 127 16.29 -1.93 9.29
C ARG A 127 16.77 -2.32 7.90
N LEU A 128 16.91 -1.35 7.00
CA LEU A 128 17.47 -1.54 5.67
C LEU A 128 19.01 -1.52 5.75
N PRO A 129 19.69 -2.65 5.48
CA PRO A 129 21.15 -2.65 5.36
C PRO A 129 21.61 -1.80 4.18
N ARG A 130 22.80 -1.21 4.31
CA ARG A 130 23.45 -0.53 3.17
C ARG A 130 23.67 -1.54 2.05
N ASN A 131 23.20 -1.21 0.85
CA ASN A 131 23.32 -2.08 -0.32
C ASN A 131 23.71 -1.35 -1.62
N ASP A 132 23.88 -0.02 -1.63
CA ASP A 132 23.97 0.81 -2.85
C ASP A 132 24.99 0.42 -3.95
N GLY A 133 25.95 -0.45 -3.66
CA GLY A 133 27.03 -0.77 -4.61
C GLY A 133 27.79 0.50 -5.03
N ARG A 134 28.14 0.61 -6.31
CA ARG A 134 28.76 1.81 -6.87
C ARG A 134 27.68 2.68 -7.52
N ARG A 135 27.35 3.81 -6.88
CA ARG A 135 26.33 4.77 -7.38
C ARG A 135 24.93 4.14 -7.53
N HIS A 136 24.40 3.50 -6.49
CA HIS A 136 23.06 2.88 -6.52
C HIS A 136 22.89 1.89 -7.68
N ALA A 137 23.85 0.97 -7.82
CA ALA A 137 23.86 -0.05 -8.86
C ALA A 137 23.29 -1.41 -8.41
N ASN A 138 23.00 -1.50 -7.11
CA ASN A 138 22.52 -2.68 -6.44
C ASN A 138 21.19 -2.30 -5.75
N TRP A 139 20.25 -3.23 -5.83
CA TRP A 139 18.89 -3.11 -5.33
C TRP A 139 18.52 -4.43 -4.67
N ASP A 140 18.08 -4.36 -3.42
CA ASP A 140 17.54 -5.51 -2.71
C ASP A 140 16.04 -5.33 -2.58
N GLU A 141 15.31 -6.43 -2.73
CA GLU A 141 13.89 -6.53 -2.40
C GLU A 141 13.73 -6.78 -0.90
N ILE A 142 12.74 -6.14 -0.30
CA ILE A 142 12.25 -6.48 1.03
C ILE A 142 10.75 -6.74 0.96
N LEU A 143 10.34 -7.74 1.74
CA LEU A 143 8.95 -8.08 2.01
C LEU A 143 8.75 -7.95 3.53
N VAL A 144 7.78 -7.15 3.93
CA VAL A 144 7.55 -6.80 5.34
C VAL A 144 6.14 -7.22 5.73
N PRO A 145 5.98 -8.43 6.29
CA PRO A 145 4.70 -8.88 6.80
C PRO A 145 4.34 -8.14 8.09
N PHE A 146 3.05 -7.87 8.28
CA PHE A 146 2.53 -7.25 9.49
C PHE A 146 1.10 -7.71 9.77
N THR A 147 0.55 -7.34 10.93
CA THR A 147 -0.85 -7.62 11.28
C THR A 147 -1.57 -6.31 11.55
N GLY A 148 -2.81 -6.21 11.08
CA GLY A 148 -3.64 -5.00 11.18
C GLY A 148 -3.68 -4.23 9.86
N VAL A 149 -4.04 -2.95 9.93
CA VAL A 149 -4.13 -2.05 8.78
C VAL A 149 -3.09 -0.95 8.93
N ALA A 150 -2.06 -0.95 8.09
CA ALA A 150 -1.04 0.10 8.07
C ALA A 150 -1.52 1.25 7.18
N ARG A 151 -1.57 2.48 7.68
CA ARG A 151 -1.94 3.67 6.88
C ARG A 151 -0.77 4.51 6.45
N SER A 152 0.43 4.26 7.00
CA SER A 152 1.63 4.88 6.47
C SER A 152 2.88 4.00 6.59
N VAL A 153 3.75 4.15 5.60
CA VAL A 153 5.15 3.75 5.65
C VAL A 153 5.97 4.97 6.00
N GLN A 154 6.84 4.86 6.99
CA GLN A 154 7.83 5.86 7.33
C GLN A 154 9.22 5.32 6.99
N LEU A 155 9.98 6.09 6.21
CA LEU A 155 11.41 5.88 6.02
C LEU A 155 12.20 6.95 6.75
N HIS A 156 13.09 6.50 7.62
CA HIS A 156 13.93 7.36 8.45
C HIS A 156 15.39 6.93 8.34
N GLY A 157 16.32 7.87 8.41
CA GLY A 157 17.75 7.61 8.35
C GLY A 157 18.58 8.78 8.88
N ALA A 158 19.89 8.56 9.08
CA ALA A 158 20.76 9.68 9.47
C ALA A 158 21.03 10.61 8.27
N PRO A 159 21.08 11.94 8.50
CA PRO A 159 21.29 12.92 7.43
C PRO A 159 22.51 12.65 6.53
N GLY A 160 22.43 13.17 5.30
CA GLY A 160 23.57 13.31 4.39
C GLY A 160 23.73 12.19 3.37
N ALA A 161 22.71 11.38 3.09
CA ALA A 161 22.68 10.53 1.90
C ALA A 161 21.27 10.39 1.34
N MET A 162 21.22 9.95 0.09
CA MET A 162 20.00 9.61 -0.63
C MET A 162 19.70 8.11 -0.45
N THR A 163 18.43 7.78 -0.40
CA THR A 163 17.93 6.42 -0.66
C THR A 163 16.97 6.48 -1.82
N TYR A 164 17.07 5.48 -2.68
CA TYR A 164 16.12 5.27 -3.77
C TYR A 164 15.26 4.05 -3.49
N LEU A 165 14.00 4.12 -3.91
CA LEU A 165 13.00 3.08 -3.84
C LEU A 165 12.43 2.85 -5.23
N ASP A 166 12.03 1.61 -5.49
CA ASP A 166 11.39 1.19 -6.73
C ASP A 166 10.44 0.02 -6.46
N ASP A 167 9.48 -0.21 -7.36
CA ASP A 167 8.48 -1.29 -7.30
C ASP A 167 7.85 -1.47 -5.91
N PHE A 168 7.18 -0.43 -5.41
CA PHE A 168 6.45 -0.52 -4.14
C PHE A 168 5.18 -1.33 -4.32
N SER A 169 5.10 -2.50 -3.69
CA SER A 169 3.96 -3.41 -3.74
C SER A 169 3.16 -3.43 -2.43
N PHE A 170 1.84 -3.53 -2.54
CA PHE A 170 0.97 -3.62 -1.38
C PHE A 170 -0.40 -4.19 -1.73
N THR A 171 -1.04 -4.83 -0.77
CA THR A 171 -2.47 -5.15 -0.80
C THR A 171 -3.27 -4.03 -0.12
N PRO A 172 -4.18 -3.32 -0.81
CA PRO A 172 -5.00 -2.30 -0.15
C PRO A 172 -5.96 -2.96 0.84
N ALA A 173 -6.20 -2.31 1.98
CA ALA A 173 -7.18 -2.79 2.94
C ALA A 173 -8.60 -2.69 2.35
N PRO A 174 -9.50 -3.65 2.67
CA PRO A 174 -10.89 -3.58 2.25
C PRO A 174 -11.55 -2.27 2.70
N LEU A 175 -12.21 -1.58 1.77
CA LEU A 175 -12.92 -0.34 2.08
C LEU A 175 -14.07 -0.63 3.07
N PRO A 176 -14.11 0.01 4.26
CA PRO A 176 -15.16 -0.23 5.25
C PRO A 176 -16.60 0.00 4.71
N GLY A 177 -16.76 0.82 3.67
CA GLY A 177 -18.04 1.15 3.05
C GLY A 177 -18.55 0.18 1.98
N ALA A 178 -17.68 -0.64 1.37
CA ALA A 178 -18.07 -1.50 0.25
C ALA A 178 -19.08 -2.58 0.70
N MET A 179 -18.86 -3.18 1.87
CA MET A 179 -19.81 -4.14 2.44
C MET A 179 -21.15 -3.51 2.82
N GLY A 180 -21.13 -2.27 3.31
CA GLY A 180 -22.34 -1.53 3.63
C GLY A 180 -23.21 -1.28 2.40
N LEU A 181 -22.60 -0.92 1.26
CA LEU A 181 -23.29 -0.69 0.00
C LEU A 181 -23.83 -2.00 -0.62
N VAL A 182 -23.05 -3.08 -0.55
CA VAL A 182 -23.53 -4.40 -1.01
C VAL A 182 -24.72 -4.87 -0.17
N ALA A 183 -24.64 -4.75 1.16
CA ALA A 183 -25.74 -5.09 2.05
C ALA A 183 -27.00 -4.24 1.78
N ALA A 184 -26.82 -2.94 1.58
CA ALA A 184 -27.92 -2.03 1.22
C ALA A 184 -28.54 -2.38 -0.14
N GLY A 185 -27.72 -2.70 -1.15
CA GLY A 185 -28.17 -3.14 -2.46
C GLY A 185 -28.99 -4.43 -2.41
N LEU A 186 -28.51 -5.44 -1.67
CA LEU A 186 -29.23 -6.69 -1.47
C LEU A 186 -30.55 -6.50 -0.71
N ALA A 187 -30.57 -5.65 0.32
CA ALA A 187 -31.78 -5.30 1.05
C ALA A 187 -32.81 -4.61 0.16
N CYS A 188 -32.38 -3.67 -0.70
CA CYS A 188 -33.25 -3.01 -1.67
C CYS A 188 -33.82 -4.00 -2.70
N ALA A 189 -33.00 -4.91 -3.23
CA ALA A 189 -33.44 -5.95 -4.17
C ALA A 189 -34.44 -6.92 -3.53
N ALA A 190 -34.22 -7.34 -2.28
CA ALA A 190 -35.15 -8.18 -1.52
C ALA A 190 -36.50 -7.47 -1.26
N ALA A 191 -36.47 -6.17 -0.93
CA ALA A 191 -37.68 -5.38 -0.75
C ALA A 191 -38.47 -5.21 -2.05
N CYS A 192 -37.80 -4.95 -3.17
CA CYS A 192 -38.44 -4.87 -4.49
C CYS A 192 -39.09 -6.20 -4.89
N ARG A 193 -38.41 -7.33 -4.65
CA ARG A 193 -38.92 -8.66 -4.97
C ARG A 193 -40.15 -9.05 -4.15
N ARG A 194 -40.26 -8.57 -2.90
CA ARG A 194 -41.48 -8.78 -2.08
C ARG A 194 -42.68 -8.02 -2.63
N ARG A 195 -42.50 -6.80 -3.14
CA ARG A 195 -43.59 -5.99 -3.73
C ARG A 195 -44.13 -6.59 -5.03
N MET A 196 -43.28 -7.24 -5.82
CA MET A 196 -43.69 -7.89 -7.07
C MET A 196 -44.47 -9.20 -6.88
N ARG A 197 -44.57 -9.75 -5.67
CA ARG A 197 -45.31 -10.99 -5.37
C ARG A 197 -46.73 -10.77 -4.84
N THR A 198 -47.10 -9.52 -4.57
CA THR A 198 -48.41 -9.12 -4.01
C THR A 198 -49.35 -8.51 -5.04
N VAL A 199 -49.06 -8.66 -6.33
CA VAL A 199 -49.91 -8.31 -7.48
C VAL A 199 -50.16 -9.59 -8.26
#